data_AF-A0A950UXY5-F1
#
_entry.id   AF-A0A950UXY5-F1
#
_cell.length_a   1.000
_cell.length_b   1.000
_cell.length_c   1.000
_cell.angle_alpha   90.00
_cell.angle_beta   90.00
_cell.angle_gamma   90.00
#
_symmetry.space_group_name_H-M   'P 1'
#
loop_
_entity.id
_entity.type
_entity.pdbx_description
1 polymer ?
#
loop_
_entity_poly.entity_id
_entity_poly.type
_entity_poly.pdbx_seq_one_letter_code
_entity_poly.pdbx_strand_id
1 'polypeptide(L)' 'LLDYLELPFDERCLRFYETDRAVRTPSSEQVRRPISSEAVEHWRRFEPWLSPLLKSLGSVLTAYPAVPLELASSIGD' A
#
# COMPACT_ATOMS: atom_id res chain seq x y z
N LEU A 1 -10.69 8.35 0.69
CA LEU A 1 -10.92 8.04 -0.74
C LEU A 1 -12.35 8.33 -1.15
N LEU A 2 -13.36 7.60 -0.63
CA LEU A 2 -14.76 7.81 -1.04
C LEU A 2 -15.25 9.23 -0.73
N ASP A 3 -14.93 9.74 0.46
CA ASP A 3 -15.22 11.12 0.87
C ASP A 3 -14.61 12.17 -0.08
N TYR A 4 -13.34 11.99 -0.46
CA TYR A 4 -12.67 12.85 -1.44
C TYR A 4 -13.34 12.84 -2.82
N LEU A 5 -14.00 11.73 -3.19
CA LEU A 5 -14.75 11.59 -4.43
C LEU A 5 -16.24 11.93 -4.25
N GLU A 6 -16.65 12.40 -3.07
CA GLU A 6 -18.05 12.69 -2.72
C GLU A 6 -19.01 11.49 -2.92
N LEU A 7 -18.50 10.27 -2.72
CA LEU A 7 -19.28 9.03 -2.86
C LEU A 7 -19.75 8.49 -1.51
N PRO A 8 -21.00 7.98 -1.40
CA PRO A 8 -21.47 7.32 -0.20
C PRO A 8 -20.71 6.01 0.05
N PHE A 9 -20.53 5.66 1.33
CA PHE A 9 -19.94 4.38 1.72
C PHE A 9 -20.91 3.21 1.49
N ASP A 10 -20.38 2.08 1.04
CA ASP A 10 -21.07 0.81 0.91
C ASP A 10 -20.26 -0.30 1.59
N GLU A 11 -20.90 -1.10 2.44
CA GLU A 11 -20.23 -2.19 3.18
C GLU A 11 -19.57 -3.22 2.26
N ARG A 12 -20.04 -3.36 1.02
CA ARG A 12 -19.43 -4.25 0.01
C ARG A 12 -17.98 -3.86 -0.30
N CYS A 13 -17.57 -2.62 -0.04
CA CYS A 13 -16.17 -2.21 -0.14
C CYS A 13 -15.26 -3.02 0.80
N LEU A 14 -15.78 -3.50 1.93
CA LEU A 14 -15.04 -4.34 2.88
C LEU A 14 -15.20 -5.84 2.60
N ARG A 15 -16.25 -6.23 1.87
CA ARG A 15 -16.56 -7.62 1.48
C ARG A 15 -16.24 -7.94 0.02
N PHE A 16 -15.20 -7.32 -0.53
CA PHE A 16 -14.83 -7.45 -1.96
C PHE A 16 -14.57 -8.90 -2.40
N TYR A 17 -14.14 -9.77 -1.47
CA TYR A 17 -13.83 -11.19 -1.71
C TYR A 17 -15.08 -12.04 -1.99
N GLU A 18 -16.29 -11.52 -1.76
CA GLU A 18 -17.57 -12.19 -2.06
C GLU A 18 -17.99 -12.05 -3.53
N THR A 19 -17.24 -11.31 -4.35
CA THR A 19 -17.59 -11.10 -5.76
C THR A 19 -17.19 -12.29 -6.64
N ASP A 20 -18.12 -12.82 -7.43
CA ASP A 20 -17.91 -13.98 -8.32
C ASP A 20 -17.07 -13.72 -9.57
N ARG A 21 -16.59 -12.49 -9.77
CA ARG A 21 -15.81 -12.13 -10.97
C ARG A 21 -14.51 -12.93 -11.06
N ALA A 22 -14.12 -13.30 -12.28
CA ALA A 22 -12.81 -13.90 -12.51
C ALA A 22 -11.69 -12.87 -12.33
N VAL A 23 -10.71 -13.17 -11.47
CA VAL A 23 -9.48 -12.39 -11.32
C VAL A 23 -8.36 -13.11 -12.07
N ARG A 24 -7.81 -12.47 -13.10
CA ARG A 24 -6.79 -13.05 -13.99
C ARG A 24 -5.43 -12.38 -13.77
N THR A 25 -5.01 -12.27 -12.52
CA THR A 25 -3.72 -11.71 -12.11
C THR A 25 -2.97 -12.70 -11.23
N PRO A 26 -1.64 -12.63 -11.15
CA PRO A 26 -0.86 -13.45 -10.22
C PRO A 26 -1.30 -13.32 -8.75
N SER A 27 -1.92 -12.19 -8.39
CA SER A 27 -2.48 -11.91 -7.07
C SER A 27 -3.89 -12.46 -6.82
N SER A 28 -4.48 -13.25 -7.75
CA SER A 28 -5.86 -13.76 -7.64
C SER A 28 -6.15 -14.42 -6.28
N GLU A 29 -5.26 -15.31 -5.83
CA GLU A 29 -5.42 -16.01 -4.56
C GLU A 29 -5.35 -15.08 -3.34
N GLN A 30 -4.63 -13.96 -3.45
CA GLN A 30 -4.53 -12.97 -2.38
C GLN A 30 -5.78 -12.09 -2.31
N VAL A 31 -6.29 -11.64 -3.46
CA VAL A 31 -7.47 -10.76 -3.53
C VAL A 31 -8.79 -11.51 -3.33
N ARG A 32 -8.77 -12.84 -3.23
CA ARG A 32 -9.93 -13.66 -2.84
C ARG A 32 -10.05 -13.88 -1.32
N ARG A 33 -9.18 -13.27 -0.52
CA ARG A 33 -9.22 -13.35 0.94
C ARG A 33 -9.73 -12.04 1.56
N PRO A 34 -10.30 -12.08 2.77
CA PRO A 34 -10.59 -10.88 3.55
C PRO A 34 -9.34 -10.03 3.80
N ILE A 35 -9.56 -8.76 4.16
CA ILE A 35 -8.48 -7.85 4.57
C ILE A 35 -7.73 -8.46 5.75
N SER A 36 -6.41 -8.57 5.63
CA SER A 36 -5.54 -9.06 6.70
C SER A 36 -4.26 -8.24 6.80
N SER A 37 -3.69 -8.17 8.01
CA SER A 37 -2.37 -7.60 8.28
C SER A 37 -1.24 -8.63 8.21
N GLU A 38 -1.54 -9.88 7.84
CA GLU A 38 -0.60 -11.00 7.88
C GLU A 38 0.67 -10.73 7.06
N ALA A 39 0.50 -10.14 5.87
CA ALA A 39 1.60 -9.90 4.94
C ALA A 39 2.44 -8.65 5.26
N VAL A 40 2.02 -7.80 6.20
CA VAL A 40 2.65 -6.49 6.48
C VAL A 40 4.12 -6.66 6.88
N GLU A 41 4.44 -7.69 7.66
CA GLU A 41 5.79 -7.90 8.20
C GLU A 41 6.61 -8.93 7.40
N HIS A 42 6.07 -9.47 6.30
CA HIS A 42 6.77 -10.49 5.51
C HIS A 42 8.09 -9.99 4.91
N TRP A 43 8.21 -8.69 4.64
CA TRP A 43 9.46 -8.09 4.14
C TRP A 43 10.62 -8.25 5.13
N ARG A 44 10.36 -8.35 6.45
CA ARG A 44 11.41 -8.52 7.47
C ARG A 44 12.21 -9.79 7.29
N ARG A 45 11.61 -10.83 6.71
CA ARG A 45 12.33 -12.05 6.35
C ARG A 45 13.48 -11.78 5.39
N PHE A 46 13.41 -10.69 4.63
CA PHE A 46 14.42 -10.26 3.67
C PHE A 46 15.26 -9.06 4.17
N GLU A 47 14.98 -8.53 5.36
CA GLU A 47 15.65 -7.37 5.95
C GLU A 47 17.19 -7.42 5.85
N PRO A 48 17.88 -8.56 6.10
CA PRO A 48 19.35 -8.62 6.00
C PRO A 48 19.92 -8.27 4.62
N TRP A 49 19.12 -8.35 3.55
CA TRP A 49 19.55 -8.08 2.18
C TRP A 49 19.06 -6.74 1.64
N LEU A 50 18.26 -5.99 2.40
CA LEU A 50 17.64 -4.73 1.93
C LEU A 50 18.47 -3.48 2.21
N SER A 51 19.65 -3.60 2.83
CA SER A 51 20.50 -2.45 3.20
C SER A 51 20.72 -1.44 2.06
N PRO A 52 21.02 -1.83 0.80
CA PRO A 52 21.17 -0.87 -0.29
C PRO A 52 19.88 -0.12 -0.64
N LEU A 53 18.73 -0.81 -0.57
CA LEU A 53 17.42 -0.23 -0.81
C LEU A 53 17.06 0.78 0.28
N LEU A 54 17.21 0.40 1.56
CA LEU A 54 16.92 1.27 2.70
C LEU A 54 17.74 2.57 2.62
N LYS A 55 19.02 2.48 2.24
CA LYS A 55 19.87 3.65 2.03
C LYS A 55 19.38 4.52 0.86
N SER A 56 18.90 3.90 -0.22
CA SER A 56 18.42 4.62 -1.40
C SER A 56 17.10 5.35 -1.16
N LEU A 57 16.24 4.82 -0.27
CA LEU A 57 15.00 5.49 0.13
C LEU A 57 15.24 6.74 0.98
N GLY A 58 16.39 6.83 1.67
CA GLY A 58 16.79 8.02 2.42
C GLY A 58 15.72 8.46 3.43
N SER A 59 15.37 9.74 3.41
CA SER A 59 14.40 10.38 4.30
C SER A 59 12.94 9.95 4.05
N VAL A 60 12.61 9.48 2.84
CA VAL A 60 11.24 9.02 2.52
C VAL A 60 10.85 7.85 3.41
N LEU A 61 11.82 7.00 3.78
CA LEU A 61 11.60 5.84 4.63
C LEU A 61 11.02 6.23 6.01
N THR A 62 11.42 7.37 6.57
CA THR A 62 10.99 7.82 7.89
C THR A 62 9.90 8.89 7.85
N ALA A 63 9.78 9.62 6.74
CA ALA A 63 8.77 10.67 6.59
C ALA A 63 7.39 10.13 6.17
N TYR A 64 7.31 8.97 5.52
CA TYR A 64 6.04 8.42 5.03
C TYR A 64 5.00 8.31 6.17
N PRO A 65 3.73 8.73 5.95
CA PRO A 65 3.12 9.11 4.67
C PRO A 65 3.35 10.56 4.20
N ALA A 66 4.10 11.37 4.95
CA ALA A 66 4.45 12.73 4.55
C ALA A 66 5.61 12.76 3.54
N VAL A 67 5.71 13.85 2.78
CA VAL A 67 6.84 14.13 1.90
C VAL A 67 7.94 14.81 2.72
N PRO A 68 9.20 14.32 2.69
CA PRO A 68 10.33 15.00 3.33
C PRO A 68 10.47 16.47 2.86
N LEU A 69 10.80 17.38 3.77
CA LEU A 69 10.81 18.83 3.49
C LEU A 69 11.80 19.23 2.39
N GLU A 70 12.93 18.54 2.31
CA GLU A 70 13.95 18.74 1.29
C GLU A 70 13.49 18.31 -0.11
N LEU A 71 12.51 17.40 -0.20
CA LEU A 71 11.87 17.01 -1.47
C LEU A 71 10.63 17.86 -1.78
N ALA A 72 9.88 18.28 -0.75
CA ALA A 72 8.70 19.13 -0.91
C ALA A 72 9.06 20.50 -1.54
N SER A 73 10.25 21.02 -1.25
CA SER A 73 10.76 22.28 -1.80
C SER A 73 11.08 22.23 -3.31
N SER A 74 11.11 21.03 -3.91
CA SER A 74 11.37 20.81 -5.34
C SER A 74 10.11 20.56 -6.17
N ILE A 75 8.93 20.45 -5.55
CA ILE A 75 7.64 20.17 -6.20
C ILE A 75 6.80 21.46 -6.36
N GLY A 76 7.33 22.61 -5.93
CA GLY A 76 6.72 23.93 -6.08
C GLY A 76 7.37 24.75 -7.19
N ASP A 77 7.06 24.42 -8.45
CA ASP A 77 6.95 25.30 -9.63
C ASP A 77 6.12 24.57 -10.71
#